data_AF-A0A5B7CD94-F1
#
_entry.id   AF-A0A5B7CD94-F1
#
_cell.length_a   1.000
_cell.length_b   1.000
_cell.length_c   1.000
_cell.angle_alpha   90.00
_cell.angle_beta   90.00
_cell.angle_gamma   90.00
#
_symmetry.space_group_name_H-M   'P 1'
#
loop_
_entity.id
_entity.type
_entity.pdbx_description
1 polymer ?
#
loop_
_entity_poly.entity_id
_entity_poly.type
_entity_poly.pdbx_seq_one_letter_code
_entity_poly.pdbx_strand_id
1 'polypeptide(L)'
;LTNSFQIPPASLQSIPYIILIFLVPLYETAFVPIARKITGRDSGISALQRVGIGLFIATFSMVFAALIESKRRNSNAPLSIFWIAPQFLIFGVSEMFTAVGLIEFFYKQSLEGMQSFLTAMTYCSYSFGFYLSSLLVSLVNKITSSSSSSASGWLSENDLNKDR
;
A
#
# COMPACT_ATOMS: atom_id res chain seq x y z
N LEU A 1 22.84 23.45 -10.89
CA LEU A 1 22.31 22.66 -9.75
C LEU A 1 21.02 23.33 -9.30
N THR A 2 19.92 23.03 -9.98
CA THR A 2 18.68 23.83 -9.91
C THR A 2 17.84 23.40 -8.71
N ASN A 3 17.69 24.33 -7.75
CA ASN A 3 17.00 24.20 -6.46
C ASN A 3 15.45 24.18 -6.56
N SER A 4 14.88 23.48 -7.56
CA SER A 4 13.41 23.35 -7.68
C SER A 4 12.99 22.11 -8.46
N PHE A 5 13.56 20.95 -8.13
CA PHE A 5 12.97 19.68 -8.55
C PHE A 5 11.90 19.28 -7.53
N GLN A 6 10.72 19.85 -7.71
CA GLN A 6 9.55 19.52 -6.91
C GLN A 6 9.09 18.13 -7.36
N ILE A 7 9.45 17.11 -6.60
CA ILE A 7 9.14 15.71 -6.91
C ILE A 7 7.61 15.62 -6.99
N PRO A 8 7.04 15.29 -8.17
CA PRO A 8 5.61 15.12 -8.30
C PRO A 8 5.12 14.09 -7.28
N PRO A 9 3.97 14.29 -6.63
CA PRO A 9 3.40 13.25 -5.76
C PRO A 9 3.18 11.93 -6.52
N ALA A 10 2.95 11.99 -7.83
CA ALA A 10 2.90 10.83 -8.71
C ALA A 10 4.22 10.03 -8.76
N SER A 11 5.38 10.68 -8.59
CA SER A 11 6.68 10.01 -8.53
C SER A 11 6.91 9.26 -7.22
N LEU A 12 6.12 9.51 -6.16
CA LEU A 12 6.17 8.70 -4.94
C LEU A 12 5.61 7.30 -5.17
N GLN A 13 4.69 7.15 -6.14
CA GLN A 13 4.10 5.86 -6.50
C GLN A 13 5.09 4.93 -7.21
N SER A 14 6.17 5.45 -7.82
CA SER A 14 7.17 4.61 -8.48
C SER A 14 8.13 3.91 -7.50
N ILE A 15 8.32 4.48 -6.31
CA ILE A 15 9.17 3.95 -5.25
C ILE A 15 8.77 2.51 -4.84
N PRO A 16 7.50 2.22 -4.49
CA PRO A 16 7.09 0.86 -4.14
C PRO A 16 7.26 -0.13 -5.31
N TYR A 17 7.08 0.29 -6.56
CA TYR A 17 7.33 -0.59 -7.72
C TYR A 17 8.81 -0.93 -7.89
N ILE A 18 9.72 0.04 -7.69
CA ILE A 18 11.16 -0.21 -7.72
C ILE A 18 11.53 -1.20 -6.60
N ILE A 19 11.00 -1.00 -5.39
CA ILE A 19 11.23 -1.91 -4.27
C ILE A 19 10.71 -3.31 -4.60
N LEU A 20 9.51 -3.43 -5.18
CA LEU A 20 8.96 -4.72 -5.61
C LEU A 20 9.86 -5.43 -6.63
N ILE A 21 10.44 -4.70 -7.59
CA ILE A 21 11.38 -5.27 -8.56
C ILE A 21 12.62 -5.89 -7.88
N PHE A 22 13.10 -5.32 -6.78
CA PHE A 22 14.19 -5.91 -5.99
C PHE A 22 13.72 -7.01 -5.03
N LEU A 23 12.52 -6.85 -4.47
CA LEU A 23 11.99 -7.74 -3.44
C LEU A 23 11.47 -9.05 -4.01
N VAL A 24 10.91 -9.05 -5.23
CA VAL A 24 10.41 -10.26 -5.90
C VAL A 24 11.54 -11.28 -6.16
N PRO A 25 12.70 -10.91 -6.76
CA PRO A 25 13.84 -11.83 -6.88
C PRO A 25 14.34 -12.33 -5.54
N LEU A 26 14.37 -11.47 -4.52
CA LEU A 26 14.77 -11.86 -3.16
C LEU A 26 13.78 -12.87 -2.55
N TYR A 27 12.49 -12.69 -2.78
CA TYR A 27 11.45 -13.61 -2.34
C TYR A 27 11.55 -14.97 -3.05
N GLU A 28 11.66 -14.97 -4.37
CA GLU A 28 11.84 -16.19 -5.19
C GLU A 28 13.12 -16.94 -4.81
N THR A 29 14.21 -16.23 -4.51
CA THR A 29 15.52 -16.86 -4.24
C THR A 29 15.72 -17.27 -2.79
N ALA A 30 15.20 -16.50 -1.82
CA ALA A 30 15.41 -16.77 -0.40
C ALA A 30 14.15 -17.31 0.28
N PHE A 31 12.99 -16.69 0.05
CA PHE A 31 11.77 -17.04 0.77
C PHE A 31 11.13 -18.32 0.26
N VAL A 32 11.07 -18.55 -1.06
CA VAL A 32 10.53 -19.79 -1.66
C VAL A 32 11.28 -21.04 -1.18
N PRO A 33 12.63 -21.12 -1.20
CA PRO A 33 13.32 -22.30 -0.69
C PRO A 33 13.20 -22.46 0.83
N ILE A 34 13.17 -21.37 1.60
CA ILE A 34 12.95 -21.41 3.05
C ILE A 34 11.53 -21.90 3.38
N ALA A 35 10.51 -21.37 2.69
CA ALA A 35 9.13 -21.81 2.83
C ALA A 35 8.98 -23.29 2.48
N ARG A 36 9.62 -23.74 1.39
CA ARG A 36 9.65 -25.15 0.98
C ARG A 36 10.34 -26.04 2.02
N LYS A 37 11.43 -25.55 2.63
CA LYS A 37 12.20 -26.27 3.65
C LYS A 37 11.50 -26.35 5.01
N ILE A 38 10.76 -25.31 5.41
CA ILE A 38 10.06 -25.25 6.70
C ILE A 38 8.74 -26.02 6.67
N THR A 39 7.99 -25.97 5.57
CA THR A 39 6.61 -26.49 5.56
C THR A 39 6.46 -27.89 4.98
N GLY A 40 7.45 -28.43 4.26
CA GLY A 40 7.46 -29.83 3.79
C GLY A 40 6.27 -30.26 2.91
N ARG A 41 5.46 -29.31 2.46
CA ARG A 41 4.30 -29.47 1.56
C ARG A 41 4.45 -28.45 0.43
N ASP A 42 4.11 -28.81 -0.81
CA ASP A 42 4.30 -27.92 -1.97
C ASP A 42 3.59 -26.54 -1.86
N SER A 43 2.59 -26.39 -0.98
CA SER A 43 1.92 -25.10 -0.72
C SER A 43 2.15 -24.48 0.67
N GLY A 44 2.61 -25.24 1.66
CA GLY A 44 2.99 -24.78 3.01
C GLY A 44 1.93 -24.09 3.90
N ILE A 45 1.38 -22.95 3.47
CA ILE A 45 0.40 -22.08 4.16
C ILE A 45 -0.83 -21.96 3.24
N SER A 46 -2.05 -21.88 3.79
CA SER A 46 -3.24 -21.71 2.93
C SER A 46 -3.16 -20.39 2.16
N ALA A 47 -3.59 -20.37 0.90
CA ALA A 47 -3.58 -19.17 0.06
C ALA A 47 -4.31 -17.99 0.75
N LEU A 48 -5.41 -18.29 1.43
CA LEU A 48 -6.18 -17.31 2.20
C LEU A 48 -5.43 -16.78 3.43
N GLN A 49 -4.65 -17.62 4.11
CA GLN A 49 -3.80 -17.18 5.23
C GLN A 49 -2.69 -16.25 4.76
N ARG A 50 -2.09 -16.50 3.58
CA ARG A 50 -1.09 -15.60 2.98
C ARG A 50 -1.69 -14.23 2.67
N VAL A 51 -2.90 -14.20 2.09
CA VAL A 51 -3.65 -12.96 1.87
C VAL A 51 -3.94 -12.23 3.20
N GLY A 52 -4.35 -12.96 4.24
CA GLY A 52 -4.60 -12.38 5.56
C GLY A 52 -3.34 -11.77 6.20
N ILE A 53 -2.19 -12.44 6.09
CA ILE A 53 -0.90 -11.94 6.58
C ILE A 53 -0.50 -10.67 5.81
N GLY A 54 -0.67 -10.68 4.47
CA GLY A 54 -0.43 -9.50 3.64
C GLY A 54 -1.27 -8.32 4.11
N LEU A 55 -2.59 -8.48 4.20
CA LEU A 55 -3.50 -7.44 4.69
C LEU A 55 -3.14 -6.95 6.11
N PHE A 56 -2.74 -7.84 7.01
CA PHE A 56 -2.27 -7.46 8.34
C PHE A 56 -1.01 -6.57 8.26
N ILE A 57 -0.01 -6.95 7.45
CA ILE A 57 1.20 -6.16 7.26
C ILE A 57 0.88 -4.80 6.60
N ALA A 58 -0.08 -4.72 5.68
CA ALA A 58 -0.55 -3.45 5.11
C ALA A 58 -1.06 -2.49 6.20
N THR A 59 -1.84 -2.99 7.17
CA THR A 59 -2.34 -2.14 8.27
C THR A 59 -1.19 -1.58 9.12
N PHE A 60 -0.17 -2.39 9.42
CA PHE A 60 1.03 -1.91 10.10
C PHE A 60 1.77 -0.84 9.29
N SER A 61 1.88 -1.01 7.97
CA SER A 61 2.47 0.02 7.10
C SER A 61 1.74 1.36 7.21
N MET A 62 0.40 1.34 7.27
CA MET A 62 -0.41 2.56 7.43
C MET A 62 -0.22 3.20 8.82
N VAL A 63 -0.03 2.40 9.88
CA VAL A 63 0.31 2.90 11.22
C VAL A 63 1.69 3.58 11.21
N PHE A 64 2.69 2.98 10.57
CA PHE A 64 4.01 3.61 10.41
C PHE A 64 3.91 4.92 9.64
N ALA A 65 3.12 4.99 8.57
CA ALA A 65 2.88 6.22 7.82
C ALA A 65 2.26 7.32 8.70
N ALA A 66 1.27 6.97 9.52
CA ALA A 66 0.65 7.91 10.46
C ALA A 66 1.66 8.43 11.52
N LEU A 67 2.54 7.57 12.02
CA LEU A 67 3.59 7.98 12.97
C LEU A 67 4.63 8.92 12.33
N ILE A 68 5.05 8.62 11.10
CA ILE A 68 5.98 9.47 10.34
C ILE A 68 5.33 10.83 10.07
N GLU A 69 4.04 10.86 9.72
CA GLU A 69 3.29 12.08 9.47
C GLU A 69 3.11 12.92 10.75
N SER A 70 2.84 12.28 11.89
CA SER A 70 2.79 12.95 13.20
C SER A 70 4.15 13.58 13.56
N LYS A 71 5.24 12.85 13.31
CA LYS A 71 6.62 13.36 13.51
C LYS A 71 6.94 14.51 12.56
N ARG A 72 6.47 14.46 11.31
CA ARG A 72 6.59 15.54 10.33
C ARG A 72 5.86 16.79 10.79
N ARG A 73 4.62 16.65 11.26
CA ARG A 73 3.82 17.79 11.73
C ARG A 73 4.44 18.50 12.95
N ASN A 74 5.09 17.75 13.83
CA ASN A 74 5.75 18.29 15.02
C ASN A 74 7.17 18.84 14.76
N SER A 75 7.80 18.50 13.63
CA SER A 75 9.16 18.93 13.30
C SER A 75 9.13 20.07 12.27
N ASN A 76 9.61 21.26 12.64
CA ASN A 76 9.73 22.42 11.73
C ASN A 76 10.85 22.28 10.67
N ALA A 77 11.45 21.10 10.51
CA ALA A 77 12.54 20.83 9.58
C ALA A 77 12.08 19.90 8.45
N PRO A 78 12.58 20.07 7.20
CA PRO A 78 12.24 19.18 6.10
C PRO A 78 12.68 17.75 6.41
N LEU A 79 11.72 16.82 6.54
CA LEU A 79 12.06 15.41 6.69
C LEU A 79 12.66 14.89 5.39
N SER A 80 13.78 14.18 5.53
CA SER A 80 14.35 13.42 4.42
C SER A 80 13.38 12.35 3.94
N ILE A 81 13.26 12.20 2.61
CA ILE A 81 12.52 11.13 1.91
C ILE A 81 12.91 9.73 2.40
N PHE A 82 14.10 9.59 2.99
CA PHE A 82 14.55 8.34 3.61
C PHE A 82 13.64 7.86 4.75
N TRP A 83 12.91 8.75 5.44
CA TRP A 83 11.97 8.36 6.50
C TRP A 83 10.71 7.69 5.98
N ILE A 84 10.37 7.91 4.72
CA ILE A 84 9.23 7.30 4.05
C ILE A 84 9.60 5.91 3.48
N ALA A 85 10.89 5.63 3.25
CA ALA A 85 11.34 4.36 2.69
C ALA A 85 10.90 3.10 3.49
N PRO A 86 10.94 3.08 4.84
CA PRO A 86 10.50 1.92 5.62
C PRO A 86 9.03 1.58 5.40
N GLN A 87 8.15 2.59 5.27
CA GLN A 87 6.72 2.36 5.05
C GLN A 87 6.49 1.71 3.68
N PHE A 88 7.20 2.16 2.64
CA PHE A 88 7.07 1.58 1.30
C PHE A 88 7.66 0.17 1.21
N LEU A 89 8.71 -0.13 1.98
CA LEU A 89 9.25 -1.48 2.07
C LEU A 89 8.23 -2.44 2.69
N ILE A 90 7.64 -2.06 3.83
CA ILE A 90 6.64 -2.89 4.52
C ILE A 90 5.39 -3.07 3.62
N PHE A 91 4.95 -1.99 2.96
CA PHE A 91 3.86 -2.04 1.99
C PHE A 91 4.17 -2.99 0.81
N GLY A 92 5.37 -2.91 0.24
CA GLY A 92 5.80 -3.80 -0.85
C GLY A 92 5.82 -5.27 -0.45
N VAL A 93 6.30 -5.59 0.76
CA VAL A 93 6.27 -6.95 1.32
C VAL A 93 4.81 -7.44 1.46
N SER A 94 3.93 -6.59 1.99
CA SER A 94 2.50 -6.89 2.13
C SER A 94 1.83 -7.19 0.79
N GLU A 95 2.03 -6.32 -0.20
CA GLU A 95 1.47 -6.47 -1.55
C GLU A 95 1.93 -7.78 -2.19
N MET A 96 3.22 -8.12 -2.05
CA MET A 96 3.76 -9.36 -2.58
C MET A 96 3.10 -10.60 -1.95
N PHE A 97 2.93 -10.66 -0.63
CA PHE A 97 2.23 -11.77 0.02
C PHE A 97 0.75 -11.87 -0.40
N THR A 98 0.09 -10.73 -0.55
CA THR A 98 -1.31 -10.65 -0.97
C THR A 98 -1.47 -11.12 -2.42
N ALA A 99 -0.61 -10.64 -3.33
CA ALA A 99 -0.61 -11.00 -4.74
C ALA A 99 -0.33 -12.49 -4.96
N VAL A 100 0.70 -13.04 -4.30
CA VAL A 100 1.01 -14.47 -4.38
C VAL A 100 -0.15 -15.31 -3.84
N GLY A 101 -0.75 -14.91 -2.71
CA GLY A 101 -1.91 -15.59 -2.13
C GLY A 101 -3.15 -15.57 -3.04
N LEU A 102 -3.45 -14.43 -3.67
CA LEU A 102 -4.54 -14.30 -4.65
C LEU A 102 -4.32 -15.19 -5.86
N ILE A 103 -3.12 -15.17 -6.44
CA ILE A 103 -2.77 -15.98 -7.60
C ILE A 103 -2.93 -17.47 -7.28
N GLU A 104 -2.39 -17.93 -6.15
CA GLU A 104 -2.51 -19.34 -5.73
C GLU A 104 -3.98 -19.74 -5.48
N PHE A 105 -4.77 -18.84 -4.87
CA PHE A 105 -6.21 -19.07 -4.66
C PHE A 105 -6.95 -19.20 -5.99
N PHE A 106 -6.71 -18.28 -6.93
CA PHE A 106 -7.34 -18.31 -8.24
C PHE A 106 -6.95 -19.53 -9.05
N TYR A 107 -5.68 -19.96 -9.02
CA TYR A 107 -5.27 -21.18 -9.69
C TYR A 107 -5.91 -22.44 -9.09
N LYS A 108 -6.07 -22.51 -7.76
CA LYS A 108 -6.73 -23.65 -7.10
C LYS A 108 -8.24 -23.69 -7.31
N GLN A 109 -8.88 -22.53 -7.46
CA GLN A 109 -10.34 -22.41 -7.52
C GLN A 109 -10.89 -22.23 -8.95
N SER A 110 -10.05 -21.87 -9.94
CA SER A 110 -10.53 -21.68 -11.30
C SER A 110 -10.86 -23.01 -11.96
N LEU A 111 -12.13 -23.21 -12.30
CA LEU A 111 -12.52 -24.13 -13.36
C LEU A 111 -11.80 -23.72 -14.66
N GLU A 112 -11.42 -24.69 -15.50
CA GLU A 112 -10.78 -24.41 -16.79
C GLU A 112 -11.58 -23.35 -17.57
N GLY A 113 -10.94 -22.23 -17.92
CA GLY A 113 -11.53 -21.13 -18.68
C GLY A 113 -12.08 -19.93 -17.89
N MET A 114 -12.18 -19.97 -16.55
CA MET A 114 -12.74 -18.85 -15.74
C MET A 114 -11.72 -17.79 -15.30
N GLN A 115 -10.47 -17.87 -15.75
CA GLN A 115 -9.38 -16.98 -15.29
C GLN A 115 -9.66 -15.49 -15.60
N SER A 116 -10.24 -15.19 -16.77
CA SER A 116 -10.59 -13.82 -17.15
C SER A 116 -11.65 -13.22 -16.23
N PHE A 117 -12.62 -14.03 -15.77
CA PHE A 117 -13.66 -13.58 -14.84
C PHE A 117 -13.08 -13.26 -13.46
N LEU A 118 -12.22 -14.13 -12.93
CA LEU A 118 -11.55 -13.91 -11.63
C LEU A 118 -10.63 -12.68 -11.66
N THR A 119 -9.93 -12.46 -12.79
CA THR A 119 -9.11 -11.28 -12.99
C THR A 119 -9.97 -10.01 -13.02
N ALA A 120 -11.09 -10.03 -13.76
CA ALA A 120 -12.04 -8.91 -13.79
C ALA A 120 -12.62 -8.60 -12.40
N MET A 121 -13.00 -9.62 -11.64
CA MET A 121 -13.52 -9.48 -10.27
C MET A 121 -12.48 -8.87 -9.31
N THR A 122 -11.20 -9.20 -9.50
CA THR A 122 -10.08 -8.60 -8.74
C THR A 122 -9.97 -7.11 -9.03
N TYR A 123 -9.97 -6.70 -10.31
CA TYR A 123 -9.93 -5.29 -10.68
C TYR A 123 -11.18 -4.51 -10.24
N CYS A 124 -12.36 -5.13 -10.25
CA CYS A 124 -13.57 -4.55 -9.66
C CYS A 124 -13.40 -4.30 -8.16
N SER A 125 -12.80 -5.25 -7.44
CA SER A 125 -12.52 -5.11 -6.01
C SER A 125 -11.53 -3.97 -5.73
N TYR A 126 -10.48 -3.82 -6.54
CA TYR A 126 -9.58 -2.66 -6.47
C TYR A 126 -10.32 -1.34 -6.73
N SER A 127 -11.17 -1.30 -7.74
CA SER A 127 -11.97 -0.11 -8.08
C SER A 127 -12.88 0.31 -6.93
N PHE A 128 -13.53 -0.67 -6.28
CA PHE A 128 -14.34 -0.43 -5.09
C PHE A 128 -13.49 0.14 -3.94
N GLY A 129 -12.27 -0.37 -3.75
CA GLY A 129 -11.31 0.18 -2.78
C GLY A 129 -10.97 1.66 -3.04
N PHE A 130 -10.71 2.03 -4.29
CA PHE A 130 -10.43 3.43 -4.66
C PHE A 130 -11.65 4.35 -4.47
N TYR A 131 -12.85 3.88 -4.78
CA TYR A 131 -14.07 4.65 -4.50
C TYR A 131 -14.29 4.82 -3.00
N LEU A 132 -14.08 3.78 -2.21
CA LEU A 132 -14.18 3.85 -0.76
C LEU A 132 -13.16 4.82 -0.16
N SER A 133 -11.93 4.83 -0.68
CA SER A 133 -10.91 5.81 -0.31
C SER A 133 -11.35 7.24 -0.59
N SER A 134 -11.91 7.50 -1.78
CA SER A 134 -12.43 8.82 -2.15
C SER A 134 -13.58 9.27 -1.24
N LEU A 135 -14.49 8.35 -0.90
CA LEU A 135 -15.58 8.61 0.03
C LEU A 135 -15.06 8.92 1.45
N LEU A 136 -14.05 8.19 1.92
CA LEU A 136 -13.42 8.43 3.22
C LEU A 136 -12.81 9.83 3.28
N VAL A 137 -12.03 10.21 2.25
CA VAL A 137 -11.44 11.56 2.16
C VAL A 137 -12.52 12.64 2.14
N SER A 138 -13.58 12.45 1.35
CA SER A 138 -14.71 13.39 1.29
C SER A 138 -15.42 13.53 2.64
N LEU A 139 -15.63 12.42 3.36
CA LEU A 139 -16.23 12.41 4.68
C LEU A 139 -15.37 13.13 5.71
N VAL A 140 -14.06 12.84 5.75
CA VAL A 140 -13.10 13.51 6.64
C VAL A 140 -13.07 15.01 6.35
N ASN A 141 -13.10 15.41 5.08
CA ASN A 141 -13.18 16.81 4.68
C ASN A 141 -14.46 17.48 5.18
N LYS A 142 -15.61 16.83 5.00
CA LYS A 142 -16.90 17.35 5.45
C LYS A 142 -16.94 17.52 6.97
N ILE A 143 -16.52 16.51 7.72
CA ILE A 143 -16.48 16.56 9.19
C ILE A 143 -15.53 17.67 9.67
N THR A 144 -14.34 17.76 9.09
CA THR A 144 -13.35 18.75 9.53
C THR A 144 -13.77 20.18 9.18
N SER A 145 -14.34 20.40 7.99
CA SER A 145 -14.89 21.70 7.59
C SER A 145 -16.02 22.22 8.48
N SER A 146 -16.73 21.31 9.18
CA SER A 146 -17.79 21.66 10.11
C SER A 146 -17.28 22.03 11.51
N SER A 147 -16.03 21.66 11.83
CA SER A 147 -15.42 21.85 13.15
C SER A 147 -14.43 23.01 13.20
N SER A 148 -13.90 23.47 12.06
CA SER A 148 -13.00 24.63 11.97
C SER A 148 -13.76 25.89 11.56
N SER A 149 -13.58 26.99 12.29
CA SER A 149 -14.16 28.31 12.03
C SER A 149 -13.60 29.04 10.79
N SER A 150 -12.78 28.35 9.99
CA SER A 150 -12.31 28.79 8.67
C SER A 150 -12.87 27.84 7.63
N ALA A 151 -13.51 28.38 6.58
CA ALA A 151 -14.35 27.66 5.62
C ALA A 151 -13.59 26.71 4.65
N SER A 152 -12.43 26.17 5.05
CA SER A 152 -11.66 25.19 4.30
C SER A 152 -11.49 23.91 5.13
N GLY A 153 -12.03 22.78 4.63
CA GLY A 153 -11.75 21.45 5.20
C GLY A 153 -10.27 21.08 5.13
N TRP A 154 -9.85 20.12 5.96
CA TRP A 154 -8.46 19.68 6.19
C TRP A 154 -7.68 19.20 4.95
N LEU A 155 -8.36 18.88 3.86
CA LEU A 155 -7.78 18.53 2.54
C LEU A 155 -8.46 19.32 1.41
N SER A 156 -9.13 20.43 1.71
CA SER A 156 -9.85 21.23 0.71
C SER A 156 -8.97 22.21 -0.04
N GLU A 157 -7.83 22.60 0.53
CA GLU A 157 -6.82 23.35 -0.20
C GLU A 157 -5.97 22.37 -1.01
N ASN A 158 -5.93 22.57 -2.33
CA ASN A 158 -5.11 21.79 -3.28
C ASN A 158 -3.59 22.07 -3.12
N ASP A 159 -3.16 22.44 -1.90
CA ASP A 159 -1.88 23.05 -1.59
C ASP A 159 -1.35 22.42 -0.28
N LEU A 160 -0.76 21.22 -0.40
CA LEU A 160 -0.19 20.41 0.72
C LEU A 160 0.85 21.16 1.60
N ASN A 161 1.28 22.35 1.19
CA ASN A 161 2.20 23.22 1.93
C ASN A 161 1.51 24.25 2.84
N LYS A 162 0.19 24.45 2.72
CA LYS A 162 -0.57 25.44 3.51
C LYS A 162 -1.42 24.87 4.65
N ASP A 163 -1.66 23.56 4.65
CA ASP A 163 -2.23 22.85 5.81
C ASP A 163 -1.19 22.78 6.95
N ARG A 164 -1.10 23.88 7.71
CA ARG A 164 -0.43 23.95 9.01
C ARG A 164 -1.44 23.70 10.12
#